data_AF-A0A194PX12-F1
#
_entry.id   AF-A0A194PX12-F1
#
_cell.length_a   1.000
_cell.length_b   1.000
_cell.length_c   1.000
_cell.angle_alpha   90.00
_cell.angle_beta   90.00
_cell.angle_gamma   90.00
#
_symmetry.space_group_name_H-M   'P 1'
#
loop_
_entity.id
_entity.type
_entity.pdbx_description
1 polymer ?
#
loop_
_entity_poly.entity_id
_entity_poly.type
_entity_poly.pdbx_seq_one_letter_code
_entity_poly.pdbx_strand_id
1 'polypeptide(L)'
;MPKKSKVNKLSRMSEEERARYLQHRADLEEEARRRKRELIARFIKNKLDKEESYSKMNTAKINQEWRYILRKIKCKQMASDIQGMIISFNFLVERKDRQILSLTRALEDSDEQHRRAFQTHTENLNYFLRIGAQRLDKLHTEYDRQKDLLLENWEGEELDITDNQDRAEMKLTLITYIQDRDFRAYKKKREIAMLTAKNDERLEHEEQMRNLCRPKQLEIELYFNKLRDTYDSYEEHHNPMMGHYRALREKDDFYQRDIARNERLIEQATDILMNLQKEWMRTTKSLSNKMNRMTNRKEDLAKKYWQMKKESKLMSCRDNDMLTVLVNCSQDTIKRLEEVNSKVNKITQMNQICSKYENSRLDVLEDCPEDWIPLNFEHLNEEMINECKEYMKMDKFLNKVNRVKVQTMCLKAEKAKLAKENIQLKQYIKKYLTELALKGGKDRPASMKYTSNIQKTDENGRTLYRPVTCIEGALSNAVMYEKRMKLQEQRDKELGGIRAYPRVCW
;
A
#
# COMPACT_ATOMS: atom_id res chain seq x y z
N MET A 1 -23.34 97.99 67.55
CA MET A 1 -23.82 98.20 68.92
C MET A 1 -22.78 97.70 69.92
N PRO A 2 -22.48 98.47 70.97
CA PRO A 2 -21.11 98.70 71.41
C PRO A 2 -20.82 98.16 72.82
N LYS A 3 -19.58 97.76 73.11
CA LYS A 3 -19.01 97.88 74.47
C LYS A 3 -17.48 97.76 74.45
N LYS A 4 -16.90 98.95 74.52
CA LYS A 4 -15.70 99.34 75.29
C LYS A 4 -14.34 98.89 74.77
N SER A 5 -13.60 99.89 74.31
CA SER A 5 -12.15 100.00 74.38
C SER A 5 -11.59 99.35 75.65
N LYS A 6 -11.09 98.12 75.53
CA LYS A 6 -10.10 97.62 76.48
C LYS A 6 -8.76 98.18 76.03
N VAL A 7 -8.54 99.40 76.51
CA VAL A 7 -7.25 99.90 77.01
C VAL A 7 -6.22 98.79 76.97
N ASN A 8 -5.26 98.95 76.05
CA ASN A 8 -3.95 98.31 75.98
C ASN A 8 -3.71 97.31 77.11
N LYS A 9 -4.39 96.15 77.07
CA LYS A 9 -4.28 95.16 78.16
C LYS A 9 -2.89 94.56 78.15
N LEU A 10 -2.20 94.70 77.03
CA LEU A 10 -0.81 94.33 76.88
C LEU A 10 0.20 95.39 77.37
N SER A 11 -0.21 96.62 77.69
CA SER A 11 0.66 97.63 78.33
C SER A 11 0.39 97.79 79.84
N ARG A 12 -0.49 96.96 80.40
CA ARG A 12 -0.92 96.99 81.80
C ARG A 12 -0.98 95.60 82.44
N MET A 13 -0.50 94.60 81.70
CA MET A 13 -0.28 93.22 82.12
C MET A 13 1.24 93.02 82.18
N SER A 14 1.74 92.28 83.17
CA SER A 14 3.14 91.87 83.22
C SER A 14 3.54 91.22 81.88
N GLU A 15 4.80 91.31 81.46
CA GLU A 15 5.29 90.65 80.23
C GLU A 15 4.82 89.20 80.13
N GLU A 16 4.67 88.53 81.28
CA GLU A 16 4.17 87.16 81.42
C GLU A 16 2.73 86.97 80.94
N GLU A 17 1.85 87.93 81.20
CA GLU A 17 0.43 87.86 80.87
C GLU A 17 0.17 88.21 79.39
N ARG A 18 1.01 89.08 78.81
CA ARG A 18 1.06 89.39 77.37
C ARG A 18 1.55 88.19 76.57
N ALA A 19 2.60 87.53 77.06
CA ALA A 19 3.12 86.29 76.50
C ALA A 19 2.05 85.20 76.54
N ARG A 20 1.36 84.99 77.66
CA ARG A 20 0.28 83.97 77.76
C ARG A 20 -0.89 84.23 76.80
N TYR A 21 -1.30 85.47 76.58
CA TYR A 21 -2.38 85.75 75.61
C TYR A 21 -1.96 85.54 74.16
N LEU A 22 -0.75 85.96 73.79
CA LEU A 22 -0.19 85.71 72.45
C LEU A 22 0.06 84.21 72.21
N GLN A 23 0.52 83.51 73.25
CA GLN A 23 0.69 82.06 73.24
C GLN A 23 -0.66 81.35 73.09
N HIS A 24 -1.68 81.71 73.88
CA HIS A 24 -3.02 81.14 73.72
C HIS A 24 -3.65 81.43 72.34
N ARG A 25 -3.39 82.60 71.75
CA ARG A 25 -3.85 82.91 70.38
C ARG A 25 -3.07 82.11 69.33
N ALA A 26 -1.76 81.95 69.50
CA ALA A 26 -0.93 81.11 68.64
C ALA A 26 -1.35 79.64 68.76
N ASP A 27 -1.64 79.15 69.96
CA ASP A 27 -2.11 77.79 70.25
C ASP A 27 -3.49 77.54 69.62
N LEU A 28 -4.43 78.50 69.69
CA LEU A 28 -5.71 78.39 69.01
C LEU A 28 -5.58 78.40 67.48
N GLU A 29 -4.65 79.18 66.92
CA GLU A 29 -4.40 79.23 65.48
C GLU A 29 -3.63 78.00 64.98
N GLU A 30 -2.71 77.48 65.79
CA GLU A 30 -2.04 76.19 65.62
C GLU A 30 -3.04 75.04 65.65
N GLU A 31 -3.95 75.02 66.63
CA GLU A 31 -5.02 74.03 66.70
C GLU A 31 -5.97 74.15 65.52
N ALA A 32 -6.32 75.36 65.08
CA ALA A 32 -7.14 75.56 63.88
C ALA A 32 -6.42 75.06 62.62
N ARG A 33 -5.09 75.29 62.50
CA ARG A 33 -4.26 74.73 61.42
C ARG A 33 -4.16 73.20 61.50
N ARG A 34 -3.99 72.62 62.68
CA ARG A 34 -3.97 71.16 62.90
C ARG A 34 -5.32 70.54 62.54
N ARG A 35 -6.43 71.10 63.01
CA ARG A 35 -7.79 70.65 62.65
C ARG A 35 -8.03 70.74 61.14
N LYS A 36 -7.58 71.81 60.47
CA LYS A 36 -7.64 71.92 59.00
C LYS A 36 -6.78 70.86 58.31
N ARG A 37 -5.54 70.65 58.75
CA ARG A 37 -4.65 69.60 58.21
C ARG A 37 -5.20 68.20 58.44
N GLU A 38 -5.76 67.92 59.61
CA GLU A 38 -6.42 66.66 59.94
C GLU A 38 -7.68 66.43 59.09
N LEU A 39 -8.48 67.48 58.85
CA LEU A 39 -9.65 67.40 57.98
C LEU A 39 -9.23 67.07 56.54
N ILE A 40 -8.18 67.73 56.03
CA ILE A 40 -7.62 67.45 54.70
C ILE A 40 -7.05 66.02 54.64
N ALA A 41 -6.28 65.59 55.63
CA ALA A 41 -5.73 64.24 55.68
C ALA A 41 -6.82 63.16 55.73
N ARG A 42 -7.89 63.37 56.53
CA ARG A 42 -9.06 62.48 56.55
C ARG A 42 -9.80 62.48 55.22
N PHE A 43 -9.92 63.63 54.56
CA PHE A 43 -10.54 63.71 53.24
C PHE A 43 -9.73 62.94 52.19
N ILE A 44 -8.40 63.12 52.16
CA ILE A 44 -7.50 62.38 51.25
C ILE A 44 -7.54 60.89 51.55
N LYS A 45 -7.47 60.48 52.81
CA LYS A 45 -7.57 59.07 53.20
C LYS A 45 -8.91 58.46 52.76
N ASN A 46 -10.04 59.13 53.02
CA ASN A 46 -11.34 58.67 52.56
C ASN A 46 -11.47 58.62 51.03
N LYS A 47 -10.77 59.49 50.29
CA LYS A 47 -10.72 59.46 48.83
C LYS A 47 -9.87 58.28 48.35
N LEU A 48 -8.72 58.04 48.97
CA LEU A 48 -7.83 56.93 48.69
C LEU A 48 -8.51 55.58 48.97
N ASP A 49 -9.15 55.42 50.13
CA ASP A 49 -9.86 54.20 50.51
C ASP A 49 -11.01 53.90 49.53
N LYS A 50 -11.71 54.95 49.04
CA LYS A 50 -12.75 54.81 48.01
C LYS A 50 -12.15 54.40 46.67
N GLU A 51 -11.06 55.03 46.25
CA GLU A 51 -10.36 54.66 45.01
C GLU A 51 -9.82 53.23 45.07
N GLU A 52 -9.25 52.81 46.20
CA GLU A 52 -8.77 51.45 46.41
C GLU A 52 -9.92 50.43 46.38
N SER A 53 -11.04 50.75 47.03
CA SER A 53 -12.26 49.93 46.97
C SER A 53 -12.79 49.79 45.54
N TYR A 54 -12.85 50.89 44.78
CA TYR A 54 -13.24 50.86 43.38
C TYR A 54 -12.24 50.11 42.51
N SER A 55 -10.94 50.24 42.75
CA SER A 55 -9.90 49.51 42.04
C SER A 55 -10.02 48.00 42.27
N LYS A 56 -10.21 47.55 43.52
CA LYS A 56 -10.48 46.14 43.85
C LYS A 56 -11.74 45.63 43.17
N MET A 57 -12.83 46.40 43.23
CA MET A 57 -14.10 46.03 42.58
C MET A 57 -13.96 45.95 41.06
N ASN A 58 -13.32 46.93 40.44
CA ASN A 58 -13.12 46.97 38.99
C ASN A 58 -12.20 45.83 38.53
N THR A 59 -11.13 45.54 39.28
CA THR A 59 -10.25 44.40 39.01
C THR A 59 -11.01 43.08 39.11
N ALA A 60 -11.87 42.92 40.12
CA ALA A 60 -12.71 41.73 40.26
C ALA A 60 -13.71 41.58 39.10
N LYS A 61 -14.35 42.67 38.67
CA LYS A 61 -15.24 42.69 37.49
C LYS A 61 -14.49 42.32 36.22
N ILE A 62 -13.35 42.96 35.95
CA ILE A 62 -12.50 42.69 34.79
C ILE A 62 -12.05 41.22 34.79
N ASN A 63 -11.59 40.70 35.93
CA ASN A 63 -11.19 39.30 36.06
C ASN A 63 -12.36 38.33 35.84
N GLN A 64 -13.57 38.67 36.30
CA GLN A 64 -14.76 37.86 36.07
C GLN A 64 -15.12 37.82 34.58
N GLU A 65 -15.08 38.96 33.89
CA GLU A 65 -15.28 39.03 32.44
C GLU A 65 -14.20 38.24 31.68
N TRP A 66 -12.93 38.38 32.06
CA TRP A 66 -11.86 37.57 31.47
C TRP A 66 -12.05 36.07 31.69
N ARG A 67 -12.45 35.65 32.91
CA ARG A 67 -12.76 34.24 33.18
C ARG A 67 -13.93 33.76 32.33
N TYR A 68 -14.96 34.58 32.14
CA TYR A 68 -16.08 34.26 31.27
C TYR A 68 -15.63 34.08 29.81
N ILE A 69 -14.86 35.03 29.27
CA ILE A 69 -14.32 34.97 27.90
C ILE A 69 -13.43 33.74 27.72
N LEU A 70 -12.49 33.50 28.64
CA LEU A 70 -11.56 32.36 28.58
C LEU A 70 -12.30 31.03 28.66
N ARG A 71 -13.30 30.89 29.54
CA ARG A 71 -14.14 29.68 29.58
C ARG A 71 -14.88 29.47 28.26
N LYS A 72 -15.45 30.54 27.68
CA LYS A 72 -16.16 30.45 26.40
C LYS A 72 -15.23 30.01 25.26
N ILE A 73 -14.01 30.56 25.22
CA ILE A 73 -12.99 30.14 24.25
C ILE A 73 -12.59 28.68 24.48
N LYS A 74 -12.31 28.29 25.73
CA LYS A 74 -11.90 26.92 26.07
C LYS A 74 -13.00 25.89 25.75
N CYS A 75 -14.26 26.20 26.05
CA CYS A 75 -15.40 25.35 25.68
C CYS A 75 -15.51 25.17 24.16
N LYS A 76 -15.33 26.24 23.37
CA LYS A 76 -15.30 26.16 21.91
C LYS A 76 -14.14 25.31 21.40
N GLN A 77 -12.95 25.50 21.97
CA GLN A 77 -11.77 24.70 21.63
C GLN A 77 -12.02 23.21 21.93
N MET A 78 -12.48 22.87 23.15
CA MET A 78 -12.78 21.50 23.54
C MET A 78 -13.86 20.86 22.66
N ALA A 79 -14.89 21.61 22.27
CA ALA A 79 -15.91 21.12 21.34
C ALA A 79 -15.30 20.80 19.96
N SER A 80 -14.42 21.68 19.45
CA SER A 80 -13.69 21.44 18.20
C SER A 80 -12.76 20.22 18.29
N ASP A 81 -12.06 20.05 19.41
CA ASP A 81 -11.17 18.92 19.65
C ASP A 81 -11.97 17.60 19.68
N ILE A 82 -13.10 17.56 20.40
CA ILE A 82 -14.01 16.40 20.44
C ILE A 82 -14.55 16.10 19.04
N GLN A 83 -14.94 17.11 18.28
CA GLN A 83 -15.42 16.91 16.91
C GLN A 83 -14.33 16.33 16.01
N GLY A 84 -13.09 16.80 16.14
CA GLY A 84 -11.92 16.22 15.46
C GLY A 84 -11.68 14.75 15.86
N MET A 85 -11.80 14.43 17.15
CA MET A 85 -11.70 13.06 17.65
C MET A 85 -12.81 12.16 17.09
N ILE A 86 -14.05 12.63 17.03
CA ILE A 86 -15.19 11.88 16.46
C ILE A 86 -14.95 11.59 14.97
N ILE A 87 -14.50 12.59 14.19
CA ILE A 87 -14.19 12.39 12.77
C ILE A 87 -13.08 11.36 12.60
N SER A 88 -12.01 11.46 13.41
CA SER A 88 -10.89 10.52 13.36
C SER A 88 -11.31 9.10 13.74
N PHE A 89 -12.17 8.98 14.76
CA PHE A 89 -12.71 7.70 15.21
C PHE A 89 -13.59 7.06 14.13
N ASN A 90 -14.52 7.82 13.54
CA ASN A 90 -15.38 7.32 12.46
C ASN A 90 -14.56 6.86 11.26
N PHE A 91 -13.53 7.60 10.88
CA PHE A 91 -12.60 7.18 9.83
C PHE A 91 -11.90 5.86 10.15
N LEU A 92 -11.44 5.68 11.41
CA LEU A 92 -10.82 4.42 11.84
C LEU A 92 -11.80 3.25 11.83
N VAL A 93 -13.05 3.47 12.28
CA VAL A 93 -14.12 2.48 12.24
C VAL A 93 -14.42 2.08 10.80
N GLU A 94 -14.67 3.04 9.90
CA GLU A 94 -14.91 2.75 8.49
C GLU A 94 -13.74 1.98 7.84
N ARG A 95 -12.49 2.34 8.19
CA ARG A 95 -11.32 1.64 7.69
C ARG A 95 -11.29 0.19 8.18
N LYS A 96 -11.65 -0.05 9.44
CA LYS A 96 -11.74 -1.39 10.03
C LYS A 96 -12.89 -2.18 9.43
N ASP A 97 -14.05 -1.57 9.19
CA ASP A 97 -15.18 -2.22 8.53
C ASP A 97 -14.84 -2.62 7.10
N ARG A 98 -14.15 -1.76 6.34
CA ARG A 98 -13.63 -2.12 5.00
C ARG A 98 -12.64 -3.29 5.07
N GLN A 99 -11.78 -3.31 6.09
CA GLN A 99 -10.85 -4.41 6.31
C GLN A 99 -11.58 -5.72 6.64
N ILE A 100 -12.60 -5.68 7.51
CA ILE A 100 -13.43 -6.84 7.87
C ILE A 100 -14.17 -7.36 6.64
N LEU A 101 -14.80 -6.48 5.85
CA LEU A 101 -15.50 -6.87 4.62
C LEU A 101 -14.56 -7.52 3.60
N SER A 102 -13.35 -6.97 3.42
CA SER A 102 -12.33 -7.55 2.55
C SER A 102 -11.91 -8.95 3.01
N LEU A 103 -11.65 -9.11 4.31
CA LEU A 103 -11.29 -10.41 4.90
C LEU A 103 -12.43 -11.42 4.81
N THR A 104 -13.68 -10.98 4.98
CA THR A 104 -14.87 -11.85 4.88
C THR A 104 -15.02 -12.37 3.45
N ARG A 105 -14.88 -11.49 2.44
CA ARG A 105 -14.89 -11.90 1.03
C ARG A 105 -13.74 -12.86 0.70
N ALA A 106 -12.54 -12.60 1.22
CA ALA A 106 -11.40 -13.49 1.00
C ALA A 106 -11.63 -14.89 1.63
N LEU A 107 -12.32 -14.97 2.76
CA LEU A 107 -12.73 -16.25 3.37
C LEU A 107 -13.78 -16.96 2.52
N GLU A 108 -14.80 -16.24 2.04
CA GLU A 108 -15.83 -16.80 1.15
C GLU A 108 -15.21 -17.34 -0.16
N ASP A 109 -14.31 -16.58 -0.78
CA ASP A 109 -13.59 -17.01 -1.99
C ASP A 109 -12.71 -18.24 -1.73
N SER A 110 -12.03 -18.30 -0.58
CA SER A 110 -11.23 -19.46 -0.19
C SER A 110 -12.09 -20.70 0.01
N ASP A 111 -13.23 -20.57 0.70
CA ASP A 111 -14.15 -21.68 0.95
C ASP A 111 -14.76 -22.19 -0.36
N GLU A 112 -15.15 -21.29 -1.26
CA GLU A 112 -15.66 -21.66 -2.58
C GLU A 112 -14.60 -22.39 -3.43
N GLN A 113 -13.34 -21.95 -3.37
CA GLN A 113 -12.23 -22.66 -4.02
C GLN A 113 -12.03 -24.06 -3.42
N HIS A 114 -12.09 -24.20 -2.09
CA HIS A 114 -12.00 -25.50 -1.42
C HIS A 114 -13.14 -26.42 -1.83
N ARG A 115 -14.38 -25.92 -1.88
CA ARG A 115 -15.57 -26.66 -2.29
C ARG A 115 -15.44 -27.18 -3.73
N ARG A 116 -15.00 -26.34 -4.66
CA ARG A 116 -14.75 -26.73 -6.06
C ARG A 116 -13.62 -27.76 -6.18
N ALA A 117 -12.53 -27.57 -5.45
CA ALA A 117 -11.41 -28.51 -5.46
C ALA A 117 -11.84 -29.88 -4.90
N PHE A 118 -12.62 -29.90 -3.82
CA PHE A 118 -13.16 -31.12 -3.24
C PHE A 118 -14.13 -31.84 -4.19
N GLN A 119 -15.04 -31.09 -4.84
CA GLN A 119 -15.94 -31.64 -5.85
C GLN A 119 -15.15 -32.29 -6.99
N THR A 120 -14.18 -31.56 -7.55
CA THR A 120 -13.32 -32.07 -8.64
C THR A 120 -12.54 -33.32 -8.20
N HIS A 121 -12.02 -33.34 -6.97
CA HIS A 121 -11.34 -34.51 -6.42
C HIS A 121 -12.27 -35.72 -6.29
N THR A 122 -13.49 -35.50 -5.80
CA THR A 122 -14.53 -36.54 -5.64
C THR A 122 -14.95 -37.10 -7.00
N GLU A 123 -15.13 -36.25 -8.00
CA GLU A 123 -15.42 -36.67 -9.38
C GLU A 123 -14.28 -37.51 -9.97
N ASN A 124 -13.02 -37.12 -9.73
CA ASN A 124 -11.86 -37.90 -10.15
C ASN A 124 -11.77 -39.26 -9.45
N LEU A 125 -12.06 -39.32 -8.14
CA LEU A 125 -12.12 -40.58 -7.40
C LEU A 125 -13.22 -41.49 -7.95
N ASN A 126 -14.42 -40.94 -8.20
CA ASN A 126 -15.52 -41.69 -8.81
C ASN A 126 -15.14 -42.21 -10.20
N TYR A 127 -14.43 -41.42 -11.01
CA TYR A 127 -13.91 -41.85 -12.29
C TYR A 127 -12.93 -43.03 -12.15
N PHE A 128 -11.99 -42.97 -11.21
CA PHE A 128 -11.05 -44.07 -10.95
C PHE A 128 -11.76 -45.32 -10.41
N LEU A 129 -12.74 -45.16 -9.51
CA LEU A 129 -13.55 -46.27 -9.01
C LEU A 129 -14.33 -46.93 -10.16
N ARG A 130 -14.90 -46.14 -11.08
CA ARG A 130 -15.59 -46.69 -12.27
C ARG A 130 -14.65 -47.48 -13.16
N ILE A 131 -13.42 -47.01 -13.39
CA ILE A 131 -12.40 -47.78 -14.12
C ILE A 131 -12.04 -49.06 -13.36
N GLY A 132 -11.88 -48.97 -12.04
CA GLY A 132 -11.61 -50.13 -11.18
C GLY A 132 -12.71 -51.19 -11.29
N ALA A 133 -13.97 -50.76 -11.18
CA ALA A 133 -15.13 -51.62 -11.34
C ALA A 133 -15.18 -52.27 -12.73
N GLN A 134 -14.96 -51.52 -13.81
CA GLN A 134 -14.92 -52.07 -15.16
C GLN A 134 -13.79 -53.10 -15.37
N ARG A 135 -12.63 -52.89 -14.75
CA ARG A 135 -11.52 -53.87 -14.80
C ARG A 135 -11.86 -55.12 -14.02
N LEU A 136 -12.47 -54.97 -12.85
CA LEU A 136 -12.88 -56.10 -12.02
C LEU A 136 -13.96 -56.93 -12.71
N ASP A 137 -14.95 -56.27 -13.32
CA ASP A 137 -16.01 -56.91 -14.10
C ASP A 137 -15.43 -57.72 -15.26
N LYS A 138 -14.51 -57.13 -16.05
CA LYS A 138 -13.79 -57.87 -17.10
C LYS A 138 -13.03 -59.08 -16.59
N LEU A 139 -12.32 -58.94 -15.47
CA LEU A 139 -11.57 -60.04 -14.88
C LEU A 139 -12.50 -61.15 -14.39
N HIS A 140 -13.64 -60.77 -13.80
CA HIS A 140 -14.67 -61.71 -13.37
C HIS A 140 -15.27 -62.46 -14.56
N THR A 141 -15.66 -61.75 -15.62
CA THR A 141 -16.21 -62.38 -16.83
C THR A 141 -15.20 -63.33 -17.50
N GLU A 142 -13.91 -62.98 -17.50
CA GLU A 142 -12.88 -63.85 -18.08
C GLU A 142 -12.61 -65.07 -17.20
N TYR A 143 -12.64 -64.91 -15.88
CA TYR A 143 -12.56 -66.03 -14.94
C TYR A 143 -13.73 -66.99 -15.11
N ASP A 144 -14.96 -66.49 -15.17
CA ASP A 144 -16.15 -67.32 -15.38
C ASP A 144 -16.08 -68.04 -16.72
N ARG A 145 -15.67 -67.34 -17.79
CA ARG A 145 -15.44 -67.97 -19.11
C ARG A 145 -14.40 -69.08 -19.06
N GLN A 146 -13.28 -68.88 -18.36
CA GLN A 146 -12.24 -69.90 -18.22
C GLN A 146 -12.72 -71.10 -17.40
N LYS A 147 -13.47 -70.84 -16.32
CA LYS A 147 -14.09 -71.88 -15.50
C LYS A 147 -15.05 -72.72 -16.34
N ASP A 148 -15.95 -72.08 -17.08
CA ASP A 148 -16.96 -72.78 -17.88
C ASP A 148 -16.31 -73.60 -18.99
N LEU A 149 -15.28 -73.06 -19.67
CA LEU A 149 -14.50 -73.82 -20.67
C LEU A 149 -13.79 -75.03 -20.05
N LEU A 150 -13.23 -74.87 -18.84
CA LEU A 150 -12.57 -75.96 -18.15
C LEU A 150 -13.56 -77.05 -17.74
N LEU A 151 -14.76 -76.67 -17.26
CA LEU A 151 -15.82 -77.62 -16.95
C LEU A 151 -16.30 -78.36 -18.21
N GLU A 152 -16.51 -77.66 -19.32
CA GLU A 152 -16.90 -78.28 -20.59
C GLU A 152 -15.85 -79.28 -21.10
N ASN A 153 -14.56 -78.92 -21.01
CA ASN A 153 -13.47 -79.85 -21.35
C ASN A 153 -13.44 -81.07 -20.43
N TRP A 154 -13.64 -80.88 -19.13
CA TRP A 154 -13.71 -81.97 -18.16
C TRP A 154 -14.87 -82.92 -18.46
N GLU A 155 -16.07 -82.39 -18.74
CA GLU A 155 -17.24 -83.18 -19.13
C GLU A 155 -16.98 -83.96 -20.44
N GLY A 156 -16.30 -83.33 -21.40
CA GLY A 156 -15.88 -83.98 -22.65
C GLY A 156 -14.86 -85.11 -22.43
N GLU A 157 -13.82 -84.88 -21.63
CA GLU A 157 -12.83 -85.89 -21.28
C GLU A 157 -13.46 -87.05 -20.49
N GLU A 158 -14.39 -86.76 -19.56
CA GLU A 158 -15.12 -87.77 -18.81
C GLU A 158 -15.97 -88.66 -19.73
N LEU A 159 -16.68 -88.06 -20.70
CA LEU A 159 -17.42 -88.78 -21.73
C LEU A 159 -16.52 -89.67 -22.58
N ASP A 160 -15.38 -89.15 -23.05
CA ASP A 160 -14.43 -89.90 -23.87
C ASP A 160 -13.78 -91.07 -23.10
N ILE A 161 -13.43 -90.85 -21.83
CA ILE A 161 -12.90 -91.90 -20.95
C ILE A 161 -13.96 -92.99 -20.76
N THR A 162 -15.20 -92.61 -20.50
CA THR A 162 -16.31 -93.55 -20.29
C THR A 162 -16.60 -94.37 -21.55
N ASP A 163 -16.70 -93.74 -22.74
CA ASP A 163 -16.90 -94.46 -24.01
C ASP A 163 -15.72 -95.39 -24.32
N ASN A 164 -14.49 -94.95 -24.08
CA ASN A 164 -13.30 -95.80 -24.26
C ASN A 164 -13.30 -97.00 -23.29
N GLN A 165 -13.69 -96.79 -22.04
CA GLN A 165 -13.83 -97.84 -21.05
C GLN A 165 -14.91 -98.84 -21.49
N ASP A 166 -16.10 -98.39 -21.86
CA ASP A 166 -17.20 -99.24 -22.32
C ASP A 166 -16.79 -100.08 -23.55
N ARG A 167 -16.08 -99.46 -24.51
CA ARG A 167 -15.54 -100.17 -25.67
C ARG A 167 -14.48 -101.21 -25.28
N ALA A 168 -13.62 -100.90 -24.32
CA ALA A 168 -12.60 -101.83 -23.83
C ALA A 168 -13.23 -102.99 -23.06
N GLU A 169 -14.22 -102.72 -22.22
CA GLU A 169 -14.99 -103.73 -21.49
C GLU A 169 -15.73 -104.66 -22.45
N MET A 170 -16.36 -104.13 -23.50
CA MET A 170 -17.00 -104.94 -24.54
C MET A 170 -15.99 -105.85 -25.26
N LYS A 171 -14.80 -105.33 -25.60
CA LYS A 171 -13.73 -106.14 -26.21
C LYS A 171 -13.24 -107.24 -25.27
N LEU A 172 -13.03 -106.95 -23.99
CA LEU A 172 -12.61 -107.93 -22.98
C LEU A 172 -13.70 -108.99 -22.77
N THR A 173 -14.96 -108.60 -22.73
CA THR A 173 -16.11 -109.52 -22.63
C THR A 173 -16.15 -110.47 -23.84
N LEU A 174 -15.88 -109.97 -25.05
CA LEU A 174 -15.80 -110.80 -26.24
C LEU A 174 -14.61 -111.76 -26.19
N ILE A 175 -13.42 -111.30 -25.79
CA ILE A 175 -12.22 -112.14 -25.66
C ILE A 175 -12.44 -113.24 -24.63
N THR A 176 -12.95 -112.90 -23.45
CA THR A 176 -13.24 -113.86 -22.39
C THR A 176 -14.29 -114.88 -22.82
N TYR A 177 -15.32 -114.47 -23.54
CA TYR A 177 -16.30 -115.40 -24.13
C TYR A 177 -15.66 -116.37 -25.14
N ILE A 178 -14.81 -115.88 -26.04
CA ILE A 178 -14.08 -116.72 -27.01
C ILE A 178 -13.14 -117.68 -26.29
N GLN A 179 -12.35 -117.19 -25.34
CA GLN A 179 -11.43 -118.00 -24.54
C GLN A 179 -12.16 -119.08 -23.74
N ASP A 180 -13.29 -118.77 -23.11
CA ASP A 180 -14.07 -119.75 -22.35
C ASP A 180 -14.71 -120.79 -23.29
N ARG A 181 -15.20 -120.39 -24.46
CA ARG A 181 -15.68 -121.32 -25.50
C ARG A 181 -14.58 -122.27 -25.94
N ASP A 182 -13.40 -121.74 -26.27
CA ASP A 182 -12.26 -122.52 -26.77
C ASP A 182 -11.67 -123.39 -25.66
N PHE A 183 -11.62 -122.90 -24.42
CA PHE A 183 -11.21 -123.67 -23.24
C PHE A 183 -12.18 -124.81 -22.93
N ARG A 184 -13.50 -124.57 -23.01
CA ARG A 184 -14.51 -125.64 -22.86
C ARG A 184 -14.35 -126.69 -23.96
N ALA A 185 -14.13 -126.28 -25.20
CA ALA A 185 -13.88 -127.21 -26.31
C ALA A 185 -12.58 -128.01 -26.12
N TYR A 186 -11.49 -127.34 -25.71
CA TYR A 186 -10.22 -127.98 -25.38
C TYR A 186 -10.35 -128.96 -24.21
N LYS A 187 -11.01 -128.55 -23.12
CA LYS A 187 -11.28 -129.39 -21.95
C LYS A 187 -12.04 -130.65 -22.36
N LYS A 188 -13.11 -130.52 -23.15
CA LYS A 188 -13.88 -131.66 -23.67
C LYS A 188 -13.02 -132.59 -24.54
N LYS A 189 -12.17 -132.04 -25.42
CA LYS A 189 -11.25 -132.83 -26.25
C LYS A 189 -10.21 -133.56 -25.40
N ARG A 190 -9.64 -132.90 -24.39
CA ARG A 190 -8.65 -133.47 -23.48
C ARG A 190 -9.25 -134.50 -22.54
N GLU A 191 -10.48 -134.30 -22.09
CA GLU A 191 -11.24 -135.29 -21.32
C GLU A 191 -11.51 -136.55 -22.13
N ILE A 192 -11.93 -136.42 -23.40
CA ILE A 192 -12.06 -137.55 -24.32
C ILE A 192 -10.71 -138.25 -24.50
N ALA A 193 -9.63 -137.50 -24.76
CA ALA A 193 -8.28 -138.05 -24.95
C ALA A 193 -7.75 -138.76 -23.69
N MET A 194 -8.03 -138.22 -22.50
CA MET A 194 -7.69 -138.83 -21.22
C MET A 194 -8.51 -140.10 -20.97
N LEU A 195 -9.79 -140.12 -21.33
CA LEU A 195 -10.62 -141.31 -21.20
C LEU A 195 -10.16 -142.42 -22.16
N THR A 196 -9.73 -142.09 -23.38
CA THR A 196 -9.09 -143.06 -24.29
C THR A 196 -7.74 -143.53 -23.76
N ALA A 197 -6.84 -142.61 -23.39
CA ALA A 197 -5.52 -142.96 -22.89
C ALA A 197 -5.58 -143.75 -21.58
N LYS A 198 -6.52 -143.45 -20.67
CA LYS A 198 -6.73 -144.23 -19.44
C LYS A 198 -7.29 -145.62 -19.75
N ASN A 199 -8.09 -145.78 -20.81
CA ASN A 199 -8.56 -147.10 -21.21
C ASN A 199 -7.41 -147.91 -21.84
N ASP A 200 -6.60 -147.27 -22.68
CA ASP A 200 -5.43 -147.86 -23.35
C ASP A 200 -4.33 -148.20 -22.33
N GLU A 201 -3.98 -147.28 -21.42
CA GLU A 201 -3.06 -147.53 -20.31
C GLU A 201 -3.62 -148.52 -19.30
N ARG A 202 -4.94 -148.58 -19.03
CA ARG A 202 -5.49 -149.66 -18.19
C ARG A 202 -5.28 -151.03 -18.83
N LEU A 203 -5.43 -151.13 -20.15
CA LEU A 203 -5.15 -152.33 -20.93
C LEU A 203 -3.66 -152.68 -20.91
N GLU A 204 -2.76 -151.71 -21.08
CA GLU A 204 -1.30 -151.92 -21.07
C GLU A 204 -0.72 -152.12 -19.66
N HIS A 205 -1.25 -151.44 -18.64
CA HIS A 205 -0.81 -151.50 -17.24
C HIS A 205 -1.31 -152.76 -16.53
N GLU A 206 -2.47 -153.33 -16.89
CA GLU A 206 -2.83 -154.71 -16.51
C GLU A 206 -1.82 -155.74 -17.05
N GLU A 207 -1.18 -155.44 -18.17
CA GLU A 207 -0.17 -156.28 -18.83
C GLU A 207 1.25 -156.07 -18.27
N GLN A 208 1.62 -154.81 -17.98
CA GLN A 208 2.97 -154.42 -17.55
C GLN A 208 3.18 -154.41 -16.03
N MET A 209 2.14 -154.17 -15.21
CA MET A 209 2.25 -154.28 -13.74
C MET A 209 2.48 -155.70 -13.24
N ARG A 210 2.23 -156.70 -14.09
CA ARG A 210 2.61 -158.08 -13.82
C ARG A 210 4.13 -158.28 -13.82
N ASN A 211 4.91 -157.38 -14.43
CA ASN A 211 6.30 -157.66 -14.82
C ASN A 211 7.41 -156.74 -14.25
N LEU A 212 7.17 -155.61 -13.58
CA LEU A 212 8.29 -154.66 -13.32
C LEU A 212 8.39 -153.92 -11.97
N CYS A 213 7.43 -153.98 -11.05
CA CYS A 213 7.35 -153.02 -9.95
C CYS A 213 8.07 -153.40 -8.63
N ARG A 214 9.38 -153.70 -8.67
CA ARG A 214 10.18 -153.69 -7.42
C ARG A 214 11.62 -153.14 -7.48
N PRO A 215 12.39 -153.13 -8.59
CA PRO A 215 13.78 -152.67 -8.50
C PRO A 215 14.04 -151.17 -8.74
N LYS A 216 13.14 -150.40 -9.40
CA LYS A 216 13.45 -149.04 -9.91
C LYS A 216 13.28 -147.86 -8.93
N GLN A 217 12.77 -148.09 -7.72
CA GLN A 217 12.57 -147.00 -6.75
C GLN A 217 13.88 -146.52 -6.07
N LEU A 218 14.93 -147.34 -6.01
CA LEU A 218 16.18 -146.97 -5.32
C LEU A 218 17.12 -146.08 -6.16
N GLU A 219 17.00 -146.06 -7.49
CA GLU A 219 17.91 -145.27 -8.35
C GLU A 219 17.57 -143.77 -8.37
N ILE A 220 16.31 -143.41 -8.13
CA ILE A 220 15.83 -142.02 -8.17
C ILE A 220 16.32 -141.23 -6.95
N GLU A 221 16.39 -141.85 -5.77
CA GLU A 221 16.82 -141.19 -4.54
C GLU A 221 18.31 -140.77 -4.58
N LEU A 222 19.16 -141.49 -5.31
CA LEU A 222 20.60 -141.18 -5.42
C LEU A 222 20.88 -139.93 -6.25
N TYR A 223 20.10 -139.65 -7.29
CA TYR A 223 20.28 -138.47 -8.14
C TYR A 223 19.79 -137.18 -7.47
N PHE A 224 18.77 -137.26 -6.60
CA PHE A 224 18.26 -136.10 -5.86
C PHE A 224 19.27 -135.54 -4.86
N ASN A 225 20.05 -136.40 -4.19
CA ASN A 225 21.04 -135.96 -3.22
C ASN A 225 22.23 -135.23 -3.87
N LYS A 226 22.71 -135.71 -5.02
CA LYS A 226 23.83 -135.06 -5.75
C LYS A 226 23.52 -133.65 -6.23
N LEU A 227 22.26 -133.36 -6.58
CA LEU A 227 21.85 -132.05 -7.10
C LEU A 227 21.73 -131.02 -5.97
N ARG A 228 21.38 -131.47 -4.76
CA ARG A 228 21.30 -130.64 -3.56
C ARG A 228 22.70 -130.17 -3.11
N ASP A 229 23.67 -131.07 -3.07
CA ASP A 229 25.05 -130.73 -2.68
C ASP A 229 25.68 -129.66 -3.60
N THR A 230 25.38 -129.71 -4.91
CA THR A 230 25.87 -128.69 -5.87
C THR A 230 25.19 -127.33 -5.74
N TYR A 231 23.94 -127.31 -5.28
CA TYR A 231 23.19 -126.07 -5.08
C TYR A 231 23.67 -125.34 -3.83
N ASP A 232 23.89 -126.07 -2.75
CA ASP A 232 24.33 -125.52 -1.46
C ASP A 232 25.75 -124.92 -1.56
N SER A 233 26.66 -125.56 -2.30
CA SER A 233 28.00 -125.02 -2.58
C SER A 233 27.99 -123.72 -3.41
N TYR A 234 27.04 -123.56 -4.33
CA TYR A 234 26.90 -122.35 -5.14
C TYR A 234 26.32 -121.19 -4.32
N GLU A 235 25.37 -121.48 -3.43
CA GLU A 235 24.78 -120.51 -2.52
C GLU A 235 25.82 -119.95 -1.54
N GLU A 236 26.66 -120.79 -0.94
CA GLU A 236 27.72 -120.35 -0.02
C GLU A 236 28.73 -119.39 -0.66
N HIS A 237 29.13 -119.62 -1.91
CA HIS A 237 30.08 -118.76 -2.61
C HIS A 237 29.46 -117.44 -3.10
N HIS A 238 28.20 -117.44 -3.53
CA HIS A 238 27.60 -116.26 -4.16
C HIS A 238 26.94 -115.28 -3.17
N ASN A 239 26.57 -115.75 -1.97
CA ASN A 239 25.91 -114.95 -0.93
C ASN A 239 26.70 -113.70 -0.48
N PRO A 240 28.03 -113.75 -0.20
CA PRO A 240 28.78 -112.55 0.19
C PRO A 240 28.91 -111.51 -0.93
N MET A 241 29.01 -111.93 -2.20
CA MET A 241 28.97 -111.00 -3.34
C MET A 241 27.62 -110.32 -3.49
N MET A 242 26.52 -111.05 -3.28
CA MET A 242 25.18 -110.48 -3.29
C MET A 242 24.96 -109.49 -2.13
N GLY A 243 25.56 -109.75 -0.96
CA GLY A 243 25.55 -108.81 0.17
C GLY A 243 26.26 -107.48 -0.15
N HIS A 244 27.47 -107.54 -0.74
CA HIS A 244 28.20 -106.34 -1.15
C HIS A 244 27.45 -105.54 -2.24
N TYR A 245 26.87 -106.22 -3.24
CA TYR A 245 26.06 -105.56 -4.27
C TYR A 245 24.83 -104.86 -3.69
N ARG A 246 24.11 -105.51 -2.76
CA ARG A 246 22.96 -104.89 -2.07
C ARG A 246 23.37 -103.64 -1.29
N ALA A 247 24.48 -103.69 -0.55
CA ALA A 247 24.98 -102.52 0.18
C ALA A 247 25.39 -101.36 -0.75
N LEU A 248 25.96 -101.67 -1.91
CA LEU A 248 26.33 -100.66 -2.92
C LEU A 248 25.09 -100.05 -3.57
N ARG A 249 24.07 -100.86 -3.86
CA ARG A 249 22.78 -100.42 -4.39
C ARG A 249 22.03 -99.53 -3.41
N GLU A 250 22.00 -99.88 -2.12
CA GLU A 250 21.38 -99.03 -1.09
C GLU A 250 22.05 -97.66 -0.97
N LYS A 251 23.39 -97.60 -1.11
CA LYS A 251 24.13 -96.33 -1.15
C LYS A 251 23.81 -95.52 -2.41
N ASP A 252 23.72 -96.17 -3.57
CA ASP A 252 23.34 -95.50 -4.82
C ASP A 252 21.91 -94.94 -4.76
N ASP A 253 20.96 -95.74 -4.26
CA ASP A 253 19.56 -95.32 -4.03
C ASP A 253 19.47 -94.17 -3.01
N PHE A 254 20.38 -94.10 -2.03
CA PHE A 254 20.48 -92.98 -1.09
C PHE A 254 20.99 -91.71 -1.79
N TYR A 255 22.10 -91.80 -2.54
CA TYR A 255 22.65 -90.64 -3.26
C TYR A 255 21.72 -90.14 -4.36
N GLN A 256 21.01 -91.01 -5.09
CA GLN A 256 20.02 -90.61 -6.07
C GLN A 256 18.89 -89.79 -5.43
N ARG A 257 18.40 -90.20 -4.25
CA ARG A 257 17.38 -89.43 -3.51
C ARG A 257 17.91 -88.08 -3.04
N ASP A 258 19.16 -88.02 -2.58
CA ASP A 258 19.76 -86.77 -2.12
C ASP A 258 20.07 -85.80 -3.28
N ILE A 259 20.54 -86.32 -4.41
CA ILE A 259 20.72 -85.56 -5.66
C ILE A 259 19.38 -85.00 -6.12
N ALA A 260 18.32 -85.81 -6.19
CA ALA A 260 16.99 -85.34 -6.60
C ALA A 260 16.42 -84.28 -5.64
N ARG A 261 16.73 -84.38 -4.33
CA ARG A 261 16.37 -83.35 -3.36
C ARG A 261 17.13 -82.05 -3.60
N ASN A 262 18.43 -82.14 -3.82
CA ASN A 262 19.30 -81.00 -4.08
C ASN A 262 18.94 -80.31 -5.41
N GLU A 263 18.61 -81.07 -6.46
CA GLU A 263 18.11 -80.54 -7.73
C GLU A 263 16.84 -79.70 -7.54
N ARG A 264 15.85 -80.19 -6.77
CA ARG A 264 14.65 -79.41 -6.44
C ARG A 264 14.96 -78.13 -5.65
N LEU A 265 15.92 -78.18 -4.73
CA LEU A 265 16.35 -76.99 -3.98
C LEU A 265 17.03 -75.96 -4.89
N ILE A 266 17.83 -76.43 -5.85
CA ILE A 266 18.46 -75.57 -6.86
C ILE A 266 17.39 -74.94 -7.75
N GLU A 267 16.43 -75.72 -8.27
CA GLU A 267 15.31 -75.21 -9.07
C GLU A 267 14.55 -74.11 -8.33
N GLN A 268 14.17 -74.36 -7.07
CA GLN A 268 13.49 -73.37 -6.23
C GLN A 268 14.33 -72.10 -6.03
N ALA A 269 15.63 -72.24 -5.76
CA ALA A 269 16.51 -71.09 -5.61
C ALA A 269 16.67 -70.30 -6.92
N THR A 270 16.75 -70.99 -8.06
CA THR A 270 16.82 -70.34 -9.39
C THR A 270 15.54 -69.60 -9.74
N ASP A 271 14.37 -70.15 -9.43
CA ASP A 271 13.08 -69.48 -9.62
C ASP A 271 12.96 -68.23 -8.77
N ILE A 272 13.37 -68.30 -7.49
CA ILE A 272 13.40 -67.14 -6.59
C ILE A 272 14.35 -66.07 -7.15
N LEU A 273 15.55 -66.45 -7.61
CA LEU A 273 16.50 -65.51 -8.21
C LEU A 273 15.93 -64.85 -9.47
N MET A 274 15.32 -65.62 -10.37
CA MET A 274 14.68 -65.07 -11.57
C MET A 274 13.54 -64.11 -11.23
N ASN A 275 12.73 -64.44 -10.23
CA ASN A 275 11.64 -63.57 -9.78
C ASN A 275 12.17 -62.28 -9.15
N LEU A 276 13.19 -62.36 -8.29
CA LEU A 276 13.85 -61.19 -7.71
C LEU A 276 14.49 -60.31 -8.79
N GLN A 277 15.12 -60.91 -9.81
CA GLN A 277 15.70 -60.17 -10.93
C GLN A 277 14.63 -59.47 -11.77
N LYS A 278 13.49 -60.12 -12.03
CA LYS A 278 12.33 -59.51 -12.72
C LYS A 278 11.77 -58.33 -11.93
N GLU A 279 11.57 -58.50 -10.62
CA GLU A 279 11.08 -57.43 -9.74
C GLU A 279 12.08 -56.27 -9.69
N TRP A 280 13.38 -56.54 -9.54
CA TRP A 280 14.42 -55.52 -9.56
C TRP A 280 14.43 -54.72 -10.88
N MET A 281 14.31 -55.38 -12.03
CA MET A 281 14.21 -54.69 -13.31
C MET A 281 12.93 -53.84 -13.41
N ARG A 282 11.80 -54.37 -12.93
CA ARG A 282 10.50 -53.65 -12.91
C ARG A 282 10.57 -52.42 -12.01
N THR A 283 11.10 -52.54 -10.79
CA THR A 283 11.24 -51.42 -9.86
C THR A 283 12.22 -50.38 -10.40
N THR A 284 13.36 -50.80 -10.93
CA THR A 284 14.37 -49.89 -11.51
C THR A 284 13.80 -49.13 -12.70
N LYS A 285 13.08 -49.80 -13.60
CA LYS A 285 12.42 -49.14 -14.75
C LYS A 285 11.32 -48.18 -14.29
N SER A 286 10.53 -48.55 -13.29
CA SER A 286 9.50 -47.69 -12.70
C SER A 286 10.10 -46.42 -12.06
N LEU A 287 11.17 -46.57 -11.29
CA LEU A 287 11.89 -45.46 -10.67
C LEU A 287 12.54 -44.54 -11.71
N SER A 288 13.21 -45.11 -12.72
CA SER A 288 13.78 -44.34 -13.84
C SER A 288 12.70 -43.54 -14.58
N ASN A 289 11.57 -44.17 -14.90
CA ASN A 289 10.43 -43.49 -15.53
C ASN A 289 9.86 -42.37 -14.64
N LYS A 290 9.75 -42.61 -13.32
CA LYS A 290 9.29 -41.60 -12.37
C LYS A 290 10.27 -40.43 -12.29
N MET A 291 11.56 -40.72 -12.24
CA MET A 291 12.61 -39.70 -12.24
C MET A 291 12.55 -38.83 -13.51
N ASN A 292 12.49 -39.46 -14.69
CA ASN A 292 12.37 -38.74 -15.96
C ASN A 292 11.12 -37.85 -16.02
N ARG A 293 9.96 -38.35 -15.55
CA ARG A 293 8.73 -37.54 -15.46
C ARG A 293 8.89 -36.33 -14.52
N MET A 294 9.56 -36.52 -13.37
CA MET A 294 9.81 -35.43 -12.43
C MET A 294 10.79 -34.40 -12.99
N THR A 295 11.85 -34.85 -13.68
CA THR A 295 12.81 -33.98 -14.35
C THR A 295 12.13 -33.14 -15.45
N ASN A 296 11.33 -33.77 -16.32
CA ASN A 296 10.60 -33.04 -17.37
C ASN A 296 9.63 -32.00 -16.76
N ARG A 297 8.89 -32.36 -15.71
CA ARG A 297 8.01 -31.41 -15.01
C ARG A 297 8.81 -30.25 -14.40
N LYS A 298 9.97 -30.51 -13.80
CA LYS A 298 10.85 -29.47 -13.26
C LYS A 298 11.31 -28.52 -14.37
N GLU A 299 11.69 -29.03 -15.53
CA GLU A 299 12.10 -28.22 -16.68
C GLU A 299 10.95 -27.39 -17.24
N ASP A 300 9.75 -27.96 -17.36
CA ASP A 300 8.57 -27.23 -17.83
C ASP A 300 8.16 -26.13 -16.85
N LEU A 301 8.20 -26.40 -15.54
CA LEU A 301 7.97 -25.38 -14.52
C LEU A 301 9.04 -24.28 -14.58
N ALA A 302 10.30 -24.64 -14.79
CA ALA A 302 11.39 -23.67 -14.92
C ALA A 302 11.17 -22.76 -16.14
N LYS A 303 10.78 -23.32 -17.29
CA LYS A 303 10.45 -22.54 -18.50
C LYS A 303 9.30 -21.57 -18.23
N LYS A 304 8.20 -22.03 -17.63
CA LYS A 304 7.05 -21.19 -17.26
C LYS A 304 7.44 -20.08 -16.28
N TYR A 305 8.26 -20.39 -15.28
CA TYR A 305 8.76 -19.40 -14.33
C TYR A 305 9.60 -18.31 -15.02
N TRP A 306 10.51 -18.70 -15.92
CA TRP A 306 11.32 -17.73 -16.66
C TRP A 306 10.48 -16.85 -17.59
N GLN A 307 9.48 -17.42 -18.25
CA GLN A 307 8.54 -16.66 -19.07
C GLN A 307 7.76 -15.63 -18.22
N MET A 308 7.18 -16.07 -17.10
CA MET A 308 6.45 -15.19 -16.19
C MET A 308 7.36 -14.09 -15.61
N LYS A 309 8.61 -14.41 -15.27
CA LYS A 309 9.59 -13.44 -14.79
C LYS A 309 9.93 -12.39 -15.86
N LYS A 310 10.04 -12.82 -17.12
CA LYS A 310 10.26 -11.91 -18.26
C LYS A 310 9.06 -10.98 -18.47
N GLU A 311 7.85 -11.52 -18.45
CA GLU A 311 6.60 -10.76 -18.60
C GLU A 311 6.41 -9.77 -17.44
N SER A 312 6.64 -10.19 -16.20
CA SER A 312 6.59 -9.31 -15.02
C SER A 312 7.59 -8.16 -15.10
N LYS A 313 8.83 -8.43 -15.54
CA LYS A 313 9.83 -7.38 -15.76
C LYS A 313 9.41 -6.41 -16.86
N LEU A 314 8.85 -6.91 -17.95
CA LEU A 314 8.36 -6.07 -19.05
C LEU A 314 7.20 -5.17 -18.60
N MET A 315 6.24 -5.72 -17.84
CA MET A 315 5.13 -4.95 -17.26
C MET A 315 5.64 -3.88 -16.30
N SER A 316 6.55 -4.23 -15.38
CA SER A 316 7.14 -3.25 -14.46
C SER A 316 7.91 -2.13 -15.19
N CYS A 317 8.61 -2.44 -16.28
CA CYS A 317 9.22 -1.41 -17.13
C CYS A 317 8.18 -0.48 -17.74
N ARG A 318 7.10 -1.02 -18.33
CA ARG A 318 6.01 -0.21 -18.90
C ARG A 318 5.32 0.67 -17.86
N ASP A 319 5.07 0.12 -16.67
CA ASP A 319 4.45 0.86 -15.58
C ASP A 319 5.35 1.99 -15.09
N ASN A 320 6.66 1.75 -14.97
CA ASN A 320 7.63 2.78 -14.63
C ASN A 320 7.73 3.87 -15.71
N ASP A 321 7.71 3.49 -16.99
CA ASP A 321 7.72 4.46 -18.10
C ASP A 321 6.45 5.32 -18.07
N MET A 322 5.28 4.71 -17.88
CA MET A 322 4.00 5.41 -17.79
C MET A 322 3.94 6.32 -16.55
N LEU A 323 4.44 5.85 -15.41
CA LEU A 323 4.55 6.66 -14.20
C LEU A 323 5.47 7.86 -14.43
N THR A 324 6.58 7.68 -15.13
CA THR A 324 7.51 8.77 -15.48
C THR A 324 6.82 9.84 -16.32
N VAL A 325 6.06 9.42 -17.34
CA VAL A 325 5.25 10.35 -18.17
C VAL A 325 4.23 11.08 -17.31
N LEU A 326 3.49 10.38 -16.46
CA LEU A 326 2.44 10.98 -15.62
C LEU A 326 3.01 11.97 -14.60
N VAL A 327 4.13 11.62 -13.97
CA VAL A 327 4.85 12.52 -13.05
C VAL A 327 5.35 13.76 -13.79
N ASN A 328 5.96 13.62 -14.96
CA ASN A 328 6.43 14.76 -15.75
C ASN A 328 5.27 15.68 -16.16
N CYS A 329 4.17 15.12 -16.68
CA CYS A 329 2.99 15.91 -17.04
C CYS A 329 2.37 16.62 -15.83
N SER A 330 2.32 15.96 -14.67
CA SER A 330 1.83 16.57 -13.43
C SER A 330 2.72 17.73 -12.98
N GLN A 331 4.05 17.55 -13.02
CA GLN A 331 5.00 18.56 -12.60
C GLN A 331 4.98 19.77 -13.55
N ASP A 332 4.85 19.56 -14.85
CA ASP A 332 4.74 20.63 -15.83
C ASP A 332 3.42 21.40 -15.68
N THR A 333 2.32 20.70 -15.35
CA THR A 333 1.04 21.33 -15.05
C THR A 333 1.12 22.17 -13.77
N ILE A 334 1.75 21.67 -12.72
CA ILE A 334 1.98 22.40 -11.46
C ILE A 334 2.80 23.66 -11.74
N LYS A 335 3.92 23.55 -12.47
CA LYS A 335 4.75 24.72 -12.85
C LYS A 335 3.93 25.78 -13.59
N ARG A 336 3.11 25.37 -14.57
CA ARG A 336 2.23 26.31 -15.30
C ARG A 336 1.22 26.99 -14.39
N LEU A 337 0.62 26.25 -13.46
CA LEU A 337 -0.32 26.82 -12.49
C LEU A 337 0.38 27.78 -11.51
N GLU A 338 1.59 27.47 -11.06
CA GLU A 338 2.42 28.36 -10.24
C GLU A 338 2.78 29.64 -10.98
N GLU A 339 3.14 29.55 -12.26
CA GLU A 339 3.38 30.72 -13.12
C GLU A 339 2.13 31.60 -13.25
N VAL A 340 0.96 31.01 -13.51
CA VAL A 340 -0.31 31.75 -13.57
C VAL A 340 -0.63 32.39 -12.22
N ASN A 341 -0.48 31.66 -11.12
CA ASN A 341 -0.68 32.19 -9.77
C ASN A 341 0.26 33.36 -9.48
N SER A 342 1.52 33.30 -9.93
CA SER A 342 2.46 34.41 -9.81
C SER A 342 2.01 35.66 -10.56
N LYS A 343 1.43 35.50 -11.76
CA LYS A 343 0.88 36.61 -12.56
C LYS A 343 -0.36 37.21 -11.88
N VAL A 344 -1.27 36.37 -11.38
CA VAL A 344 -2.47 36.80 -10.65
C VAL A 344 -2.08 37.55 -9.36
N ASN A 345 -1.09 37.05 -8.62
CA ASN A 345 -0.59 37.72 -7.42
C ASN A 345 0.03 39.08 -7.75
N LYS A 346 0.79 39.20 -8.84
CA LYS A 346 1.31 40.50 -9.31
C LYS A 346 0.18 41.48 -9.67
N ILE A 347 -0.85 41.03 -10.39
CA ILE A 347 -2.02 41.86 -10.73
C ILE A 347 -2.75 42.29 -9.46
N THR A 348 -2.95 41.38 -8.51
CA THR A 348 -3.63 41.65 -7.23
C THR A 348 -2.83 42.65 -6.39
N GLN A 349 -1.51 42.49 -6.30
CA GLN A 349 -0.63 43.44 -5.62
C GLN A 349 -0.67 44.81 -6.29
N MET A 350 -0.61 44.87 -7.62
CA MET A 350 -0.74 46.13 -8.36
C MET A 350 -2.09 46.79 -8.11
N ASN A 351 -3.19 46.02 -8.12
CA ASN A 351 -4.52 46.52 -7.81
C ASN A 351 -4.61 47.05 -6.38
N GLN A 352 -4.03 46.36 -5.39
CA GLN A 352 -3.97 46.84 -4.00
C GLN A 352 -3.18 48.14 -3.87
N ILE A 353 -2.06 48.28 -4.59
CA ILE A 353 -1.27 49.52 -4.61
C ILE A 353 -2.07 50.64 -5.28
N CYS A 354 -2.66 50.39 -6.45
CA CYS A 354 -3.46 51.37 -7.19
C CYS A 354 -4.70 51.81 -6.39
N SER A 355 -5.41 50.89 -5.75
CA SER A 355 -6.61 51.16 -4.95
C SER A 355 -6.33 52.14 -3.79
N LYS A 356 -5.12 52.16 -3.22
CA LYS A 356 -4.75 53.16 -2.19
C LYS A 356 -4.75 54.60 -2.70
N TYR A 357 -4.55 54.81 -3.99
CA TYR A 357 -4.55 56.14 -4.63
C TYR A 357 -5.91 56.49 -5.23
N GLU A 358 -6.90 55.61 -5.11
CA GLU A 358 -8.27 55.88 -5.51
C GLU A 358 -8.99 56.61 -4.35
N ASN A 359 -9.59 57.76 -4.63
CA ASN A 359 -10.35 58.51 -3.63
C ASN A 359 -11.64 57.75 -3.28
N SER A 360 -12.09 57.74 -2.02
CA SER A 360 -13.35 57.09 -1.58
C SER A 360 -14.64 57.63 -2.23
N ARG A 361 -14.55 58.69 -3.07
CA ARG A 361 -15.65 59.19 -3.93
C ARG A 361 -15.67 58.56 -5.34
N LEU A 362 -14.73 57.66 -5.62
CA LEU A 362 -14.58 56.91 -6.88
C LEU A 362 -14.93 55.43 -6.69
N ASP A 363 -15.72 55.09 -5.66
CA ASP A 363 -16.40 53.79 -5.63
C ASP A 363 -17.57 53.86 -6.61
N VAL A 364 -17.21 53.81 -7.90
CA VAL A 364 -18.16 53.84 -9.01
C VAL A 364 -18.14 52.47 -9.63
N LEU A 365 -18.82 51.56 -8.96
CA LEU A 365 -19.51 50.46 -9.64
C LEU A 365 -20.99 50.79 -9.89
N GLU A 366 -21.50 51.95 -9.44
CA GLU A 366 -22.92 52.33 -9.51
C GLU A 366 -23.31 53.30 -10.64
N ASP A 367 -22.38 54.00 -11.31
CA ASP A 367 -22.71 54.91 -12.43
C ASP A 367 -22.23 54.37 -13.80
N CYS A 368 -22.56 53.13 -14.12
CA CYS A 368 -22.69 52.73 -15.53
C CYS A 368 -24.18 52.63 -15.83
N PRO A 369 -24.75 53.41 -16.77
CA PRO A 369 -26.12 53.17 -17.19
C PRO A 369 -26.24 51.72 -17.65
N GLU A 370 -27.20 50.99 -17.10
CA GLU A 370 -27.46 49.56 -17.39
C GLU A 370 -27.84 49.30 -18.86
N ASP A 371 -28.00 50.35 -19.67
CA ASP A 371 -28.33 50.25 -21.08
C ASP A 371 -27.07 50.23 -21.97
N TRP A 372 -26.33 49.13 -21.93
CA TRP A 372 -25.51 48.75 -23.09
C TRP A 372 -26.38 47.94 -24.03
N ILE A 373 -26.79 48.60 -25.11
CA ILE A 373 -27.55 48.08 -26.25
C ILE A 373 -27.04 46.67 -26.62
N PRO A 374 -27.92 45.67 -26.82
CA PRO A 374 -27.50 44.39 -27.37
C PRO A 374 -26.86 44.63 -28.74
N LEU A 375 -25.54 44.44 -28.85
CA LEU A 375 -24.89 44.42 -30.16
C LEU A 375 -25.46 43.21 -30.91
N ASN A 376 -26.19 43.45 -32.00
CA ASN A 376 -26.59 42.38 -32.92
C ASN A 376 -25.32 41.78 -33.54
N PHE A 377 -24.98 40.57 -33.09
CA PHE A 377 -23.87 39.78 -33.64
C PHE A 377 -24.24 39.06 -34.94
N GLU A 378 -25.30 39.49 -35.65
CA GLU A 378 -25.87 38.80 -36.83
C GLU A 378 -24.90 38.70 -38.02
N HIS A 379 -23.76 39.40 -37.99
CA HIS A 379 -22.77 39.42 -39.09
C HIS A 379 -21.34 39.05 -38.68
N LEU A 380 -21.12 38.51 -37.48
CA LEU A 380 -19.78 38.12 -37.00
C LEU A 380 -19.62 36.60 -36.92
N ASN A 381 -18.46 36.09 -37.35
CA ASN A 381 -18.10 34.69 -37.17
C ASN A 381 -17.94 34.34 -35.68
N GLU A 382 -18.19 33.08 -35.32
CA GLU A 382 -18.21 32.61 -33.92
C GLU A 382 -16.89 32.90 -33.16
N GLU A 383 -15.74 32.83 -33.85
CA GLU A 383 -14.43 33.21 -33.30
C GLU A 383 -14.34 34.72 -32.99
N MET A 384 -14.86 35.57 -33.88
CA MET A 384 -14.88 37.02 -33.68
C MET A 384 -15.86 37.44 -32.59
N ILE A 385 -17.00 36.75 -32.48
CA ILE A 385 -17.96 36.94 -31.37
C ILE A 385 -17.28 36.61 -30.04
N ASN A 386 -16.51 35.53 -29.98
CA ASN A 386 -15.83 35.11 -28.76
C ASN A 386 -14.72 36.08 -28.35
N GLU A 387 -13.95 36.58 -29.32
CA GLU A 387 -12.93 37.58 -29.09
C GLU A 387 -13.53 38.92 -28.62
N CYS A 388 -14.64 39.36 -29.21
CA CYS A 388 -15.38 40.54 -28.73
C CYS A 388 -15.85 40.37 -27.28
N LYS A 389 -16.36 39.19 -26.91
CA LYS A 389 -16.77 38.88 -25.53
C LYS A 389 -15.61 38.92 -24.54
N GLU A 390 -14.39 38.54 -24.94
CA GLU A 390 -13.19 38.67 -24.08
C GLU A 390 -12.79 40.14 -23.87
N TYR A 391 -12.83 40.97 -24.91
CA TYR A 391 -12.53 42.40 -24.80
C TYR A 391 -13.57 43.15 -23.95
N MET A 392 -14.86 42.79 -24.06
CA MET A 392 -15.92 43.38 -23.25
C MET A 392 -15.70 43.23 -21.74
N LYS A 393 -15.01 42.17 -21.29
CA LYS A 393 -14.69 41.97 -19.86
C LYS A 393 -13.77 43.08 -19.31
N MET A 394 -13.01 43.77 -20.18
CA MET A 394 -12.10 44.85 -19.81
C MET A 394 -12.72 46.25 -19.93
N ASP A 395 -13.93 46.39 -20.47
CA ASP A 395 -14.56 47.70 -20.73
C ASP A 395 -14.76 48.52 -19.46
N LYS A 396 -15.17 47.87 -18.35
CA LYS A 396 -15.29 48.54 -17.05
C LYS A 396 -13.95 49.10 -16.56
N PHE A 397 -12.86 48.35 -16.76
CA PHE A 397 -11.52 48.81 -16.42
C PHE A 397 -11.07 49.97 -17.31
N LEU A 398 -11.28 49.88 -18.62
CA LEU A 398 -10.93 50.93 -19.58
C LEU A 398 -11.70 52.23 -19.33
N ASN A 399 -12.99 52.13 -19.01
CA ASN A 399 -13.81 53.29 -18.63
C ASN A 399 -13.28 53.97 -17.35
N LYS A 400 -12.87 53.18 -16.35
CA LYS A 400 -12.23 53.71 -15.14
C LYS A 400 -10.92 54.44 -15.46
N VAL A 401 -10.06 53.85 -16.30
CA VAL A 401 -8.81 54.47 -16.76
C VAL A 401 -9.06 55.79 -17.50
N ASN A 402 -10.03 55.80 -18.42
CA ASN A 402 -10.40 57.00 -19.18
C ASN A 402 -10.90 58.13 -18.27
N ARG A 403 -11.75 57.81 -17.28
CA ARG A 403 -12.24 58.79 -16.30
C ARG A 403 -11.12 59.41 -15.47
N VAL A 404 -10.18 58.60 -14.97
CA VAL A 404 -9.00 59.08 -14.23
C VAL A 404 -8.11 59.95 -15.13
N LYS A 405 -7.95 59.59 -16.41
CA LYS A 405 -7.19 60.38 -17.38
C LYS A 405 -7.80 61.76 -17.61
N VAL A 406 -9.12 61.85 -17.75
CA VAL A 406 -9.85 63.12 -17.88
C VAL A 406 -9.68 63.96 -16.61
N GLN A 407 -9.89 63.38 -15.42
CA GLN A 407 -9.69 64.09 -14.15
C GLN A 407 -8.25 64.63 -14.01
N THR A 408 -7.26 63.83 -14.40
CA THR A 408 -5.85 64.25 -14.40
C THR A 408 -5.60 65.41 -15.36
N MET A 409 -6.23 65.42 -16.54
CA MET A 409 -6.17 66.54 -17.47
C MET A 409 -6.80 67.80 -16.89
N CYS A 410 -7.97 67.69 -16.24
CA CYS A 410 -8.63 68.81 -15.56
C CYS A 410 -7.75 69.41 -14.45
N LEU A 411 -7.20 68.57 -13.57
CA LEU A 411 -6.30 69.02 -12.49
C LEU A 411 -5.03 69.69 -13.03
N LYS A 412 -4.46 69.17 -14.14
CA LYS A 412 -3.32 69.81 -14.81
C LYS A 412 -3.69 71.19 -15.37
N ALA A 413 -4.87 71.33 -15.97
CA ALA A 413 -5.35 72.62 -16.48
C ALA A 413 -5.59 73.63 -15.35
N GLU A 414 -6.21 73.19 -14.24
CA GLU A 414 -6.43 74.03 -13.06
C GLU A 414 -5.11 74.46 -12.42
N LYS A 415 -4.16 73.53 -12.24
CA LYS A 415 -2.80 73.86 -11.78
C LYS A 415 -2.13 74.89 -12.68
N ALA A 416 -2.26 74.75 -14.00
CA ALA A 416 -1.70 75.72 -14.95
C ALA A 416 -2.37 77.10 -14.84
N LYS A 417 -3.69 77.15 -14.62
CA LYS A 417 -4.44 78.38 -14.35
C LYS A 417 -3.98 79.04 -13.05
N LEU A 418 -3.95 78.31 -11.95
CA LEU A 418 -3.48 78.79 -10.64
C LEU A 418 -2.01 79.24 -10.69
N ALA A 419 -1.17 78.56 -11.47
CA ALA A 419 0.21 78.98 -11.67
C ALA A 419 0.30 80.33 -12.41
N LYS A 420 -0.52 80.54 -13.44
CA LYS A 420 -0.61 81.84 -14.14
C LYS A 420 -1.12 82.94 -13.21
N GLU A 421 -2.17 82.67 -12.45
CA GLU A 421 -2.71 83.60 -11.44
C GLU A 421 -1.68 83.93 -10.36
N ASN A 422 -0.92 82.95 -9.87
CA ASN A 422 0.16 83.17 -8.91
C ASN A 422 1.28 84.03 -9.50
N ILE A 423 1.65 83.81 -10.76
CA ILE A 423 2.62 84.67 -11.47
C ILE A 423 2.07 86.10 -11.58
N GLN A 424 0.79 86.27 -11.95
CA GLN A 424 0.14 87.58 -12.02
C GLN A 424 0.09 88.27 -10.65
N LEU A 425 -0.29 87.56 -9.58
CA LEU A 425 -0.30 88.08 -8.21
C LEU A 425 1.11 88.48 -7.76
N LYS A 426 2.13 87.66 -8.05
CA LYS A 426 3.54 88.01 -7.80
C LYS A 426 3.95 89.25 -8.57
N GLN A 427 3.50 89.41 -9.81
CA GLN A 427 3.73 90.62 -10.60
C GLN A 427 2.97 91.84 -10.04
N TYR A 428 1.74 91.68 -9.57
CA TYR A 428 0.98 92.74 -8.90
C TYR A 428 1.64 93.17 -7.60
N ILE A 429 2.08 92.23 -6.77
CA ILE A 429 2.86 92.52 -5.55
C ILE A 429 4.16 93.23 -5.94
N LYS A 430 4.87 92.75 -6.96
CA LYS A 430 6.09 93.40 -7.46
C LYS A 430 5.81 94.84 -7.92
N LYS A 431 4.75 95.07 -8.70
CA LYS A 431 4.30 96.40 -9.15
C LYS A 431 3.92 97.30 -7.98
N TYR A 432 3.11 96.81 -7.04
CA TYR A 432 2.71 97.52 -5.83
C TYR A 432 3.91 97.92 -4.97
N LEU A 433 4.87 97.00 -4.77
CA LEU A 433 6.10 97.28 -4.04
C LEU A 433 7.01 98.27 -4.80
N THR A 434 7.09 98.20 -6.13
CA THR A 434 7.84 99.18 -6.93
C THR A 434 7.17 100.55 -6.98
N GLU A 435 5.84 100.63 -7.03
CA GLU A 435 5.10 101.89 -6.92
C GLU A 435 5.25 102.51 -5.52
N LEU A 436 5.28 101.69 -4.47
CA LEU A 436 5.63 102.10 -3.11
C LEU A 436 7.09 102.59 -3.00
N ALA A 437 8.01 102.00 -3.76
CA ALA A 437 9.41 102.42 -3.80
C ALA A 437 9.64 103.69 -4.65
N LEU A 438 8.88 103.86 -5.73
CA LEU A 438 8.97 105.00 -6.66
C LEU A 438 8.14 106.22 -6.20
N LYS A 439 7.06 106.03 -5.43
CA LYS A 439 6.40 107.11 -4.69
C LYS A 439 7.28 107.55 -3.53
N GLY A 440 8.23 108.41 -3.86
CA GLY A 440 8.95 109.23 -2.90
C GLY A 440 7.99 110.09 -2.08
N GLY A 441 7.91 109.79 -0.79
CA GLY A 441 7.68 110.79 0.25
C GLY A 441 6.26 111.30 0.55
N LYS A 442 5.28 111.33 -0.38
CA LYS A 442 3.99 112.05 -0.10
C LYS A 442 2.71 111.20 0.02
N ASP A 443 2.58 110.08 -0.69
CA ASP A 443 1.38 109.21 -0.60
C ASP A 443 1.69 107.76 -0.23
N ARG A 444 2.20 107.55 0.99
CA ARG A 444 2.26 106.22 1.62
C ARG A 444 0.96 105.90 2.38
N PRO A 445 0.48 104.64 2.39
CA PRO A 445 -0.59 104.19 3.28
C PRO A 445 -0.27 104.49 4.75
N ALA A 446 -1.28 104.79 5.56
CA ALA A 446 -1.13 105.21 6.95
C ALA A 446 -0.36 104.19 7.85
N SER A 447 -0.27 102.92 7.44
CA SER A 447 0.52 101.89 8.14
C SER A 447 2.04 102.02 7.99
N MET A 448 2.54 102.90 7.10
CA MET A 448 3.98 103.14 6.87
C MET A 448 4.41 104.61 7.09
N LYS A 449 3.53 105.46 7.62
CA LYS A 449 3.80 106.89 7.92
C LYS A 449 4.26 107.12 9.37
N TYR A 450 4.91 106.15 10.02
CA TYR A 450 5.63 106.38 11.26
C TYR A 450 7.13 106.52 11.00
N THR A 451 7.67 107.64 11.50
CA THR A 451 9.09 107.95 11.72
C THR A 451 9.97 108.23 10.49
N SER A 452 9.85 109.45 9.96
CA SER A 452 10.92 110.12 9.20
C SER A 452 11.48 111.34 9.95
N ASN A 453 11.54 111.26 11.27
CA ASN A 453 12.25 112.20 12.15
C ASN A 453 12.65 111.40 13.37
N ILE A 454 13.92 110.99 13.45
CA ILE A 454 14.73 110.66 14.63
C ILE A 454 16.06 110.14 14.04
N GLN A 455 17.03 111.03 13.86
CA GLN A 455 18.45 110.64 13.84
C GLN A 455 18.87 110.57 15.31
N LYS A 456 19.11 109.36 15.82
CA LYS A 456 19.77 109.17 17.12
C LYS A 456 21.26 109.02 16.89
N THR A 457 22.02 109.95 17.45
CA THR A 457 23.48 109.90 17.60
C THR A 457 23.82 109.43 19.01
N ASP A 458 24.70 108.45 19.15
CA ASP A 458 25.31 108.10 20.45
C ASP A 458 26.58 108.93 20.70
N GLU A 459 27.02 108.97 21.96
CA GLU A 459 28.05 109.86 22.54
C GLU A 459 29.48 109.79 21.92
N ASN A 460 29.71 108.98 20.88
CA ASN A 460 31.00 108.86 20.18
C ASN A 460 30.94 109.18 18.67
N GLY A 461 29.94 109.94 18.21
CA GLY A 461 29.97 110.58 16.89
C GLY A 461 29.97 109.63 15.67
N ARG A 462 29.44 108.40 15.80
CA ARG A 462 29.25 107.48 14.67
C ARG A 462 27.77 107.34 14.31
N THR A 463 27.46 107.47 13.02
CA THR A 463 26.12 107.29 12.46
C THR A 463 25.71 105.81 12.52
N LEU A 464 24.67 105.52 13.30
CA LEU A 464 24.03 104.20 13.32
C LEU A 464 23.19 104.04 12.03
N TYR A 465 23.67 103.21 11.09
CA TYR A 465 22.85 102.79 9.96
C TYR A 465 21.72 101.88 10.44
N ARG A 466 20.50 102.18 9.98
CA ARG A 466 19.27 101.43 10.28
C ARG A 466 19.46 99.94 10.00
N PRO A 467 19.04 99.03 10.89
CA PRO A 467 18.99 97.61 10.57
C PRO A 467 18.03 97.39 9.39
N VAL A 468 18.56 96.80 8.32
CA VAL A 468 17.82 96.45 7.10
C VAL A 468 16.64 95.57 7.49
N THR A 469 15.43 95.96 7.14
CA THR A 469 14.26 95.11 7.41
C THR A 469 14.37 93.82 6.59
N CYS A 470 13.86 92.70 7.11
CA CYS A 470 13.94 91.39 6.45
C CYS A 470 13.42 91.38 5.00
N ILE A 471 12.60 92.37 4.63
CA ILE A 471 12.09 92.59 3.27
C ILE A 471 13.12 93.29 2.38
N GLU A 472 13.79 94.34 2.86
CA GLU A 472 14.88 95.05 2.15
C GLU A 472 16.10 94.12 1.94
N GLY A 473 16.41 93.27 2.92
CA GLY A 473 17.49 92.28 2.84
C GLY A 473 17.19 91.15 1.84
N ALA A 474 15.94 90.67 1.81
CA ALA A 474 15.49 89.69 0.83
C ALA A 474 15.49 90.26 -0.61
N LEU A 475 15.13 91.54 -0.77
CA LEU A 475 15.15 92.21 -2.08
C LEU A 475 16.57 92.37 -2.61
N SER A 476 17.52 92.77 -1.75
CA SER A 476 18.93 92.90 -2.13
C SER A 476 19.54 91.54 -2.49
N ASN A 477 19.24 90.49 -1.71
CA ASN A 477 19.68 89.13 -2.03
C ASN A 477 19.07 88.60 -3.33
N ALA A 478 17.79 88.87 -3.61
CA ALA A 478 17.13 88.46 -4.85
C ALA A 478 17.74 89.16 -6.08
N VAL A 479 17.99 90.47 -6.00
CA VAL A 479 18.64 91.24 -7.08
C VAL A 479 20.09 90.79 -7.29
N MET A 480 20.84 90.54 -6.21
CA MET A 480 22.22 90.03 -6.28
C MET A 480 22.29 88.58 -6.77
N TYR A 481 21.26 87.76 -6.50
CA TYR A 481 21.12 86.42 -7.05
C TYR A 481 20.81 86.47 -8.54
N GLU A 482 19.87 87.32 -8.98
CA GLU A 482 19.53 87.47 -10.40
C GLU A 482 20.73 88.01 -11.20
N LYS A 483 21.50 88.95 -10.64
CA LYS A 483 22.75 89.43 -11.24
C LYS A 483 23.83 88.35 -11.31
N ARG A 484 23.96 87.50 -10.27
CA ARG A 484 24.85 86.33 -10.29
C ARG A 484 24.43 85.29 -11.32
N MET A 485 23.14 84.98 -11.43
CA MET A 485 22.62 84.03 -12.40
C MET A 485 22.83 84.52 -13.85
N LYS A 486 22.63 85.82 -14.12
CA LYS A 486 22.94 86.40 -15.44
C LYS A 486 24.43 86.39 -15.77
N LEU A 487 25.29 86.68 -14.79
CA LEU A 487 26.74 86.54 -14.94
C LEU A 487 27.17 85.08 -15.14
N GLN A 488 26.48 84.13 -14.50
CA GLN A 488 26.75 82.71 -14.62
C GLN A 488 26.28 82.16 -15.96
N GLU A 489 25.10 82.56 -16.46
CA GLU A 489 24.66 82.28 -17.83
C GLU A 489 25.60 82.91 -18.89
N GLN A 490 26.13 84.10 -18.64
CA GLN A 490 27.15 84.71 -19.51
C GLN A 490 28.46 83.90 -19.48
N ARG A 491 28.95 83.50 -18.30
CA ARG A 491 30.14 82.63 -18.18
C ARG A 491 29.92 81.26 -18.81
N ASP A 492 28.75 80.64 -18.65
CA ASP A 492 28.43 79.32 -19.21
C ASP A 492 28.30 79.37 -20.75
N LYS A 493 27.92 80.53 -21.32
CA LYS A 493 27.95 80.80 -22.76
C LYS A 493 29.36 81.10 -23.29
N GLU A 494 30.23 81.73 -22.51
CA GLU A 494 31.60 82.07 -22.92
C GLU A 494 32.60 80.91 -22.74
N LEU A 495 32.38 79.99 -21.79
CA LEU A 495 33.31 78.91 -21.46
C LEU A 495 32.89 77.51 -21.94
N GLY A 496 31.80 77.37 -22.70
CA GLY A 496 31.40 76.09 -23.28
C GLY A 496 31.22 74.97 -22.25
N GLY A 497 30.11 75.02 -21.50
CA GLY A 497 29.56 73.96 -20.65
C GLY A 497 30.51 72.86 -20.15
N ILE A 498 31.09 73.04 -18.96
CA ILE A 498 31.77 71.97 -18.24
C ILE A 498 30.74 70.89 -17.88
N ARG A 499 30.81 69.74 -18.55
CA ARG A 499 29.97 68.56 -18.32
C ARG A 499 30.41 67.86 -17.03
N ALA A 500 29.70 68.11 -15.93
CA ALA A 500 29.90 67.34 -14.70
C ALA A 500 29.32 65.92 -14.88
N TYR A 501 30.16 64.91 -14.65
CA TYR A 501 29.79 63.48 -14.71
C TYR A 501 28.76 63.11 -13.62
N PRO A 502 27.85 62.15 -13.88
CA PRO A 502 26.91 61.68 -12.87
C PRO A 502 27.65 60.89 -11.79
N ARG A 503 27.40 61.25 -10.51
CA ARG A 503 27.84 60.45 -9.37
C ARG A 503 27.14 59.10 -9.39
N VAL A 504 27.94 58.05 -9.35
CA VAL A 504 27.52 56.68 -9.01
C VAL A 504 27.01 56.71 -7.56
N CYS A 505 25.77 56.27 -7.34
CA CYS A 505 25.24 56.04 -6.00
C CYS A 505 25.39 54.55 -5.69
N TRP A 506 26.02 54.26 -4.55
CA TRP A 506 25.93 52.97 -3.88
C TRP A 506 24.59 52.84 -3.16
#